data_AF-A0A1H0PYL6-F1
#
_entry.id   AF-A0A1H0PYL6-F1
#
_cell.length_a   1.000
_cell.length_b   1.000
_cell.length_c   1.000
_cell.angle_alpha   90.00
_cell.angle_beta   90.00
_cell.angle_gamma   90.00
#
_symmetry.space_group_name_H-M   'P 1'
#
loop_
_entity.id
_entity.type
_entity.pdbx_description
1 polymer ?
#
loop_
_entity_poly.entity_id
_entity_poly.type
_entity_poly.pdbx_seq_one_letter_code
_entity_poly.pdbx_strand_id
1 'polypeptide(L)'
;MLTDNQRAEMRQANAALDALVVRDTRALIGTLDMNNPPAAARAMQRALPAIVTQYGNVSATVASEFYEIARDSDNVRSPFRPTLARGAAPAQVSAVARWALSPLWTPDGGDAASIAELGRNLNSATPRLVRVAGRATIERNAAREGVRYARVPRSGSCGFCQMLAGRGAVYHSKETAGGHDYHDHCNCTPERIGKGELLPYDAEALFNEYAAVTRGLSGADAIRAMNLHAKEVEARAIARVAAEDQAGAAARDASIAETLSIGASTADAIAAQAAKVAQAVQARAVAKAAEEAKAAAAAERQAATAAGKERSAELRKLADDDLDATLSAAYEADDEIAIKLIEREYTRREKAETDKIRARERRAMAKEAEQERINQLIADGMDGYDAVEEVTGITFERQRMREIVAEARAYGDTGRTFDQIARERYRTQVAQTYVEAEDVTNGRLLNAEGQRRADLPPENPLHLDDAGLFTGPAAFAERWASSELREFWDSIGGRDTFEDFKADLVSRTGANRRERQDLYR
;
A
#
# COMPACT_ATOMS: atom_id res chain seq x y z
N MET A 1 35.97 -8.76 -30.20
CA MET A 1 35.09 -9.84 -30.65
C MET A 1 35.27 -11.07 -29.76
N LEU A 2 34.16 -11.71 -29.40
CA LEU A 2 34.15 -12.97 -28.64
C LEU A 2 34.92 -14.09 -29.36
N THR A 3 35.67 -14.87 -28.59
CA THR A 3 36.33 -16.09 -29.06
C THR A 3 35.36 -17.28 -29.11
N ASP A 4 35.70 -18.29 -29.92
CA ASP A 4 34.90 -19.52 -30.00
C ASP A 4 34.85 -20.27 -28.66
N ASN A 5 35.89 -20.16 -27.84
CA ASN A 5 35.93 -20.72 -26.49
C ASN A 5 34.92 -20.02 -25.57
N GLN A 6 34.88 -18.69 -25.53
CA GLN A 6 33.89 -17.95 -24.72
C GLN A 6 32.45 -18.27 -25.16
N ARG A 7 32.20 -18.42 -26.46
CA ARG A 7 30.90 -18.91 -26.95
C ARG A 7 30.64 -20.35 -26.53
N ALA A 8 31.65 -21.22 -26.55
CA ALA A 8 31.53 -22.61 -26.12
C ALA A 8 31.17 -22.69 -24.64
N GLU A 9 31.80 -21.90 -23.77
CA GLU A 9 31.52 -21.80 -22.34
C GLU A 9 30.06 -21.38 -22.07
N MET A 10 29.59 -20.30 -22.71
CA MET A 10 28.18 -19.87 -22.61
C MET A 10 27.21 -20.97 -23.03
N ARG A 11 27.55 -21.70 -24.10
CA ARG A 11 26.74 -22.83 -24.60
C ARG A 11 26.75 -24.00 -23.62
N GLN A 12 27.90 -24.33 -23.03
CA GLN A 12 28.01 -25.38 -22.02
C GLN A 12 27.22 -25.02 -20.76
N ALA A 13 27.28 -23.76 -20.30
CA ALA A 13 26.49 -23.29 -19.17
C ALA A 13 24.97 -23.42 -19.43
N ASN A 14 24.52 -23.01 -20.61
CA ASN A 14 23.12 -23.18 -21.01
C ASN A 14 22.71 -24.65 -21.20
N ALA A 15 23.61 -25.54 -21.62
CA ALA A 15 23.34 -26.97 -21.73
C ALA A 15 23.27 -27.65 -20.35
N ALA A 16 24.16 -27.29 -19.44
CA ALA A 16 24.13 -27.74 -18.05
C ALA A 16 22.84 -27.27 -17.34
N LEU A 17 22.45 -26.01 -17.57
CA LEU A 17 21.18 -25.47 -17.07
C LEU A 17 19.97 -26.26 -17.59
N ASP A 18 19.92 -26.54 -18.90
CA ASP A 18 18.85 -27.34 -19.49
C ASP A 18 18.79 -28.75 -18.88
N ALA A 19 19.93 -29.40 -18.66
CA ALA A 19 19.98 -30.72 -18.05
C ALA A 19 19.39 -30.75 -16.64
N LEU A 20 19.68 -29.72 -15.82
CA LEU A 20 19.10 -29.55 -14.48
C LEU A 20 17.58 -29.30 -14.56
N VAL A 21 17.15 -28.42 -15.46
CA VAL A 21 15.74 -28.11 -15.68
C VAL A 21 14.97 -29.35 -16.09
N VAL A 22 15.49 -30.13 -17.02
CA VAL A 22 14.87 -31.39 -17.48
C VAL A 22 14.80 -32.41 -16.36
N ARG A 23 15.86 -32.57 -15.55
CA ARG A 23 15.87 -33.47 -14.39
C ARG A 23 14.76 -33.12 -13.41
N ASP A 24 14.67 -31.85 -13.02
CA ASP A 24 13.69 -31.41 -12.01
C ASP A 24 12.27 -31.40 -12.55
N THR A 25 12.10 -31.10 -13.85
CA THR A 25 10.79 -31.22 -14.53
C THR A 25 10.33 -32.68 -14.54
N ARG A 26 11.22 -33.64 -14.84
CA ARG A 26 10.90 -35.07 -14.78
C ARG A 26 10.57 -35.54 -13.37
N ALA A 27 11.32 -35.07 -12.37
CA ALA A 27 11.03 -35.36 -10.97
C ALA A 27 9.63 -34.86 -10.59
N LEU A 28 9.27 -33.63 -10.96
CA LEU A 28 7.93 -33.08 -10.75
C LEU A 28 6.86 -33.93 -11.42
N ILE A 29 7.04 -34.29 -12.70
CA ILE A 29 6.13 -35.17 -13.43
C ILE A 29 5.90 -36.49 -12.67
N GLY A 30 6.97 -37.09 -12.14
CA GLY A 30 6.89 -38.35 -11.38
C GLY A 30 6.08 -38.26 -10.07
N THR A 31 5.81 -37.05 -9.57
CA THR A 31 4.97 -36.85 -8.37
C THR A 31 3.49 -36.66 -8.65
N LEU A 32 3.10 -36.53 -9.92
CA LEU A 32 1.73 -36.24 -10.30
C LEU A 32 0.88 -37.52 -10.34
N ASP A 33 -0.36 -37.40 -9.86
CA ASP A 33 -1.39 -38.42 -10.07
C ASP A 33 -1.96 -38.30 -11.49
N MET A 34 -1.38 -39.07 -12.41
CA MET A 34 -1.75 -39.06 -13.83
C MET A 34 -3.14 -39.66 -14.11
N ASN A 35 -3.71 -40.40 -13.16
CA ASN A 35 -5.07 -40.91 -13.27
C ASN A 35 -6.12 -39.88 -12.86
N ASN A 36 -5.68 -38.71 -12.35
CA ASN A 36 -6.54 -37.59 -12.00
C ASN A 36 -6.08 -36.32 -12.74
N PRO A 37 -6.46 -36.14 -14.02
CA PRO A 37 -6.00 -35.03 -14.84
C PRO A 37 -6.24 -33.64 -14.21
N PRO A 38 -7.40 -33.34 -13.58
CA PRO A 38 -7.59 -32.08 -12.88
C PRO A 38 -6.62 -31.85 -11.72
N ALA A 39 -6.29 -32.89 -10.94
CA ALA A 39 -5.32 -32.79 -9.85
C ALA A 39 -3.88 -32.59 -10.38
N ALA A 40 -3.48 -33.37 -11.39
CA ALA A 40 -2.19 -33.23 -12.07
C ALA A 40 -1.98 -31.83 -12.65
N ALA A 41 -3.00 -31.26 -13.32
CA ALA A 41 -2.93 -29.89 -13.83
C ALA A 41 -2.75 -28.85 -12.74
N ARG A 42 -3.55 -28.91 -11.66
CA ARG A 42 -3.42 -27.97 -10.55
C ARG A 42 -2.05 -28.05 -9.88
N ALA A 43 -1.51 -29.25 -9.69
CA ALA A 43 -0.18 -29.45 -9.11
C ALA A 43 0.92 -28.90 -10.02
N MET A 44 0.88 -29.21 -11.32
CA MET A 44 1.85 -28.70 -12.31
C MET A 44 1.78 -27.18 -12.46
N GLN A 45 0.59 -26.57 -12.53
CA GLN A 45 0.42 -25.13 -12.61
C GLN A 45 0.96 -24.38 -11.39
N ARG A 46 0.95 -25.01 -10.21
CA ARG A 46 1.55 -24.42 -8.99
C ARG A 46 3.06 -24.58 -8.96
N ALA A 47 3.59 -25.73 -9.37
CA ALA A 47 5.01 -26.05 -9.21
C ALA A 47 5.89 -25.55 -10.36
N LEU A 48 5.43 -25.63 -11.61
CA LEU A 48 6.23 -25.28 -12.79
C LEU A 48 6.68 -23.81 -12.81
N PRO A 49 5.86 -22.81 -12.43
CA PRO A 49 6.31 -21.41 -12.36
C PRO A 49 7.48 -21.19 -11.41
N ALA A 50 7.57 -21.95 -10.31
CA ALA A 50 8.69 -21.87 -9.37
C ALA A 50 9.99 -22.38 -10.01
N ILE A 51 9.94 -23.54 -10.68
CA ILE A 51 11.06 -24.10 -11.44
C ILE A 51 11.53 -23.11 -12.52
N VAL A 52 10.61 -22.60 -13.33
CA VAL A 52 10.92 -21.65 -14.41
C VAL A 52 11.51 -20.35 -13.86
N THR A 53 11.00 -19.83 -12.75
CA THR A 53 11.51 -18.60 -12.12
C THR A 53 12.91 -18.82 -11.56
N GLN A 54 13.11 -19.91 -10.80
CA GLN A 54 14.40 -20.23 -10.18
C GLN A 54 15.50 -20.38 -11.23
N TYR A 55 15.29 -21.23 -12.23
CA TYR A 55 16.28 -21.46 -13.28
C TYR A 55 16.35 -20.30 -14.28
N GLY A 56 15.27 -19.56 -14.48
CA GLY A 56 15.26 -18.34 -15.29
C GLY A 56 16.18 -17.26 -14.71
N ASN A 57 16.19 -17.08 -13.39
CA ASN A 57 17.12 -16.15 -12.74
C ASN A 57 18.59 -16.56 -12.98
N VAL A 58 18.90 -17.86 -12.94
CA VAL A 58 20.23 -18.37 -13.29
C VAL A 58 20.57 -18.07 -14.75
N SER A 59 19.64 -18.30 -15.67
CA SER A 59 19.81 -17.98 -17.09
C SER A 59 20.09 -16.49 -17.32
N ALA A 60 19.41 -15.60 -16.59
CA ALA A 60 19.64 -14.16 -16.65
C ALA A 60 21.04 -13.78 -16.16
N THR A 61 21.51 -14.36 -15.06
CA THR A 61 22.86 -14.11 -14.53
C THR A 61 23.94 -14.56 -15.49
N VAL A 62 23.86 -15.79 -16.00
CA VAL A 62 24.81 -16.32 -16.99
C VAL A 62 24.84 -15.43 -18.25
N ALA A 63 23.69 -14.95 -18.70
CA ALA A 63 23.59 -14.03 -19.82
C ALA A 63 24.19 -12.64 -19.53
N SER A 64 24.09 -12.16 -18.29
CA SER A 64 24.70 -10.90 -17.85
C SER A 64 26.23 -10.98 -17.89
N GLU A 65 26.80 -12.04 -17.32
CA GLU A 65 28.25 -12.27 -17.33
C GLU A 65 28.78 -12.41 -18.76
N PHE A 66 28.08 -13.18 -19.59
CA PHE A 66 28.42 -13.29 -21.01
C PHE A 66 28.36 -11.94 -21.74
N TYR A 67 27.43 -11.07 -21.39
CA TYR A 67 27.33 -9.72 -21.95
C TYR A 67 28.53 -8.84 -21.54
N GLU A 68 29.00 -8.93 -20.30
CA GLU A 68 30.21 -8.23 -19.84
C GLU A 68 31.45 -8.74 -20.58
N ILE A 69 31.62 -10.06 -20.69
CA ILE A 69 32.71 -10.68 -21.44
C ILE A 69 32.71 -10.22 -22.90
N ALA A 70 31.53 -10.11 -23.53
CA ALA A 70 31.40 -9.63 -24.91
C ALA A 70 31.86 -8.17 -25.04
N ARG A 71 31.48 -7.30 -24.10
CA ARG A 71 31.92 -5.89 -24.10
C ARG A 71 33.43 -5.74 -23.87
N ASP A 72 33.99 -6.53 -22.95
CA ASP A 72 35.42 -6.50 -22.64
C ASP A 72 36.24 -7.00 -23.83
N SER A 73 35.77 -8.04 -24.52
CA SER A 73 36.38 -8.57 -25.74
C SER A 73 36.36 -7.57 -26.90
N ASP A 74 35.50 -6.55 -26.84
CA ASP A 74 35.42 -5.43 -27.78
C ASP A 74 36.17 -4.18 -27.30
N ASN A 75 36.91 -4.27 -26.19
CA ASN A 75 37.61 -3.15 -25.56
C ASN A 75 36.70 -1.95 -25.23
N VAL A 76 35.42 -2.18 -24.95
CA VAL A 76 34.47 -1.11 -24.62
C VAL A 76 34.62 -0.69 -23.15
N ARG A 77 35.47 0.31 -22.89
CA ARG A 77 35.86 0.73 -21.53
C ARG A 77 34.86 1.64 -20.80
N SER A 78 33.74 2.02 -21.43
CA SER A 78 32.74 2.86 -20.78
C SER A 78 32.08 2.11 -19.62
N PRO A 79 31.82 2.75 -18.47
CA PRO A 79 31.14 2.11 -17.35
C PRO A 79 29.76 1.60 -17.77
N PHE A 80 29.54 0.29 -17.68
CA PHE A 80 28.27 -0.34 -18.02
C PHE A 80 28.07 -1.55 -17.13
N ARG A 81 26.94 -1.57 -16.41
CA ARG A 81 26.49 -2.75 -15.66
C ARG A 81 25.26 -3.32 -16.36
N PRO A 82 25.29 -4.59 -16.81
CA PRO A 82 24.12 -5.20 -17.39
C PRO A 82 23.01 -5.34 -16.35
N THR A 83 21.77 -5.15 -16.80
CA THR A 83 20.58 -5.32 -15.98
C THR A 83 19.90 -6.63 -16.34
N LEU A 84 19.59 -7.45 -15.34
CA LEU A 84 18.86 -8.69 -15.55
C LEU A 84 17.44 -8.43 -16.08
N ALA A 85 16.99 -9.27 -17.01
CA ALA A 85 15.61 -9.27 -17.48
C ALA A 85 14.73 -10.22 -16.66
N ARG A 86 13.44 -9.90 -16.61
CA ARG A 86 12.44 -10.81 -16.04
C ARG A 86 12.26 -12.02 -16.95
N GLY A 87 12.04 -13.19 -16.36
CA GLY A 87 11.73 -14.42 -17.08
C GLY A 87 10.30 -14.46 -17.61
N ALA A 88 9.89 -15.63 -18.09
CA ALA A 88 8.53 -15.88 -18.57
C ALA A 88 7.49 -15.54 -17.49
N ALA A 89 6.41 -14.85 -17.88
CA ALA A 89 5.35 -14.47 -16.95
C ALA A 89 4.62 -15.72 -16.42
N PRO A 90 4.16 -15.76 -15.16
CA PRO A 90 3.46 -16.93 -14.60
C PRO A 90 2.27 -17.39 -15.46
N ALA A 91 1.50 -16.46 -16.02
CA ALA A 91 0.39 -16.77 -16.92
C ALA A 91 0.85 -17.51 -18.19
N GLN A 92 2.00 -17.13 -18.77
CA GLN A 92 2.60 -17.81 -19.92
C GLN A 92 3.04 -19.23 -19.55
N VAL A 93 3.69 -19.39 -18.38
CA VAL A 93 4.10 -20.71 -17.87
C VAL A 93 2.89 -21.61 -17.63
N SER A 94 1.84 -21.09 -17.01
CA SER A 94 0.59 -21.83 -16.76
C SER A 94 -0.16 -22.18 -18.05
N ALA A 95 -0.07 -21.37 -19.11
CA ALA A 95 -0.62 -21.69 -20.42
C ALA A 95 0.13 -22.85 -21.09
N VAL A 96 1.47 -22.82 -21.06
CA VAL A 96 2.32 -23.91 -21.56
C VAL A 96 2.10 -25.19 -20.76
N ALA A 97 1.98 -25.10 -19.43
CA ALA A 97 1.67 -26.24 -18.57
C ALA A 97 0.35 -26.92 -19.00
N ARG A 98 -0.73 -26.14 -19.18
CA ARG A 98 -2.02 -26.68 -19.64
C ARG A 98 -1.93 -27.36 -21.00
N TRP A 99 -1.27 -26.72 -21.96
CA TRP A 99 -1.05 -27.29 -23.27
C TRP A 99 -0.27 -28.61 -23.18
N ALA A 100 0.84 -28.64 -22.42
CA ALA A 100 1.67 -29.83 -22.31
C ALA A 100 0.94 -31.01 -21.64
N LEU A 101 -0.04 -30.71 -20.79
CA LEU A 101 -0.88 -31.69 -20.11
C LEU A 101 -2.09 -32.14 -20.94
N SER A 102 -2.38 -31.52 -22.09
CA SER A 102 -3.57 -31.85 -22.90
C SER A 102 -3.75 -33.33 -23.24
N PRO A 103 -2.70 -34.16 -23.42
CA PRO A 103 -2.86 -35.60 -23.65
C PRO A 103 -3.58 -36.36 -22.52
N LEU A 104 -3.70 -35.79 -21.32
CA LEU A 104 -4.45 -36.41 -20.22
C LEU A 104 -5.98 -36.28 -20.37
N TRP A 105 -6.48 -35.47 -21.31
CA TRP A 105 -7.91 -35.24 -21.55
C TRP A 105 -8.48 -36.02 -22.75
N THR A 106 -7.73 -36.96 -23.29
CA THR A 106 -8.22 -37.90 -24.32
C THR A 106 -8.85 -39.15 -23.70
N PRO A 107 -9.65 -39.93 -24.43
CA PRO A 107 -10.20 -41.20 -23.92
C PRO A 107 -9.14 -42.17 -23.39
N ASP A 108 -7.94 -42.15 -23.98
CA ASP A 108 -6.77 -42.96 -23.56
C ASP A 108 -5.86 -42.21 -22.55
N GLY A 109 -6.34 -41.11 -21.97
CA GLY A 109 -5.57 -40.26 -21.06
C GLY A 109 -5.13 -41.01 -19.80
N GLY A 110 -3.84 -40.91 -19.47
CA GLY A 110 -3.22 -41.59 -18.32
C GLY A 110 -2.53 -42.92 -18.68
N ASP A 111 -2.64 -43.37 -19.94
CA ASP A 111 -1.83 -44.47 -20.45
C ASP A 111 -0.34 -44.10 -20.60
N ALA A 112 0.51 -45.11 -20.88
CA ALA A 112 1.95 -44.89 -21.03
C ALA A 112 2.30 -43.94 -22.19
N ALA A 113 1.49 -43.91 -23.26
CA ALA A 113 1.76 -43.10 -24.44
C ALA A 113 1.48 -41.61 -24.19
N SER A 114 0.35 -41.27 -23.56
CA SER A 114 -0.04 -39.92 -23.17
C SER A 114 0.89 -39.34 -22.10
N ILE A 115 1.33 -40.16 -21.13
CA ILE A 115 2.34 -39.75 -20.14
C ILE A 115 3.69 -39.48 -20.82
N ALA A 116 4.10 -40.33 -21.77
CA ALA A 116 5.34 -40.11 -22.52
C ALA A 116 5.27 -38.84 -23.39
N GLU A 117 4.11 -38.55 -23.99
CA GLU A 117 3.90 -37.33 -24.78
C GLU A 117 3.95 -36.06 -23.93
N LEU A 118 3.23 -36.03 -22.82
CA LEU A 118 3.31 -34.98 -21.82
C LEU A 118 4.75 -34.74 -21.38
N GLY A 119 5.49 -35.83 -21.10
CA GLY A 119 6.89 -35.77 -20.73
C GLY A 119 7.75 -35.12 -21.80
N ARG A 120 7.53 -35.43 -23.09
CA ARG A 120 8.22 -34.78 -24.21
C ARG A 120 7.87 -33.29 -24.31
N ASN A 121 6.60 -32.94 -24.15
CA ASN A 121 6.13 -31.54 -24.21
C ASN A 121 6.77 -30.69 -23.10
N LEU A 122 6.76 -31.17 -21.85
CA LEU A 122 7.34 -30.45 -20.72
C LEU A 122 8.87 -30.39 -20.77
N ASN A 123 9.55 -31.50 -21.14
CA ASN A 123 11.01 -31.52 -21.24
C ASN A 123 11.53 -30.58 -22.34
N SER A 124 10.71 -30.28 -23.35
CA SER A 124 11.09 -29.39 -24.45
C SER A 124 10.71 -27.93 -24.19
N ALA A 125 9.55 -27.68 -23.58
CA ALA A 125 9.04 -26.33 -23.33
C ALA A 125 9.62 -25.67 -22.07
N THR A 126 9.91 -26.41 -21.01
CA THR A 126 10.43 -25.81 -19.76
C THR A 126 11.81 -25.17 -19.96
N PRO A 127 12.80 -25.81 -20.62
CA PRO A 127 14.08 -25.15 -20.92
C PRO A 127 13.92 -23.88 -21.77
N ARG A 128 12.97 -23.88 -22.72
CA ARG A 128 12.64 -22.68 -23.50
C ARG A 128 12.15 -21.54 -22.60
N LEU A 129 11.22 -21.81 -21.69
CA LEU A 129 10.69 -20.82 -20.76
C LEU A 129 11.77 -20.26 -19.83
N VAL A 130 12.66 -21.12 -19.34
CA VAL A 130 13.82 -20.74 -18.51
C VAL A 130 14.75 -19.79 -19.27
N ARG A 131 15.07 -20.10 -20.54
CA ARG A 131 15.96 -19.28 -21.36
C ARG A 131 15.41 -17.91 -21.74
N VAL A 132 14.11 -17.65 -21.56
CA VAL A 132 13.49 -16.33 -21.83
C VAL A 132 14.23 -15.22 -21.07
N ALA A 133 14.54 -15.45 -19.80
CA ALA A 133 15.19 -14.45 -18.95
C ALA A 133 16.62 -14.12 -19.44
N GLY A 134 17.43 -15.13 -19.76
CA GLY A 134 18.78 -14.95 -20.30
C GLY A 134 18.77 -14.22 -21.64
N ARG A 135 17.91 -14.65 -22.57
CA ARG A 135 17.74 -14.04 -23.89
C ARG A 135 17.33 -12.58 -23.80
N ALA A 136 16.30 -12.29 -23.00
CA ALA A 136 15.82 -10.93 -22.79
C ALA A 136 16.87 -10.06 -22.07
N THR A 137 17.77 -10.64 -21.28
CA THR A 137 18.88 -9.93 -20.63
C THR A 137 19.85 -9.41 -21.68
N ILE A 138 20.26 -10.24 -22.65
CA ILE A 138 21.15 -9.80 -23.73
C ILE A 138 20.48 -8.74 -24.59
N GLU A 139 19.24 -9.00 -25.02
CA GLU A 139 18.45 -8.10 -25.87
C GLU A 139 18.26 -6.71 -25.21
N ARG A 140 17.88 -6.69 -23.92
CA ARG A 140 17.72 -5.45 -23.14
C ARG A 140 19.01 -4.66 -23.03
N ASN A 141 20.12 -5.34 -22.75
CA ASN A 141 21.40 -4.67 -22.56
C ASN A 141 21.98 -4.15 -23.89
N ALA A 142 21.78 -4.88 -24.99
CA ALA A 142 22.10 -4.40 -26.34
C ALA A 142 21.36 -3.09 -26.66
N ALA A 143 20.06 -3.03 -26.35
CA ALA A 143 19.27 -1.82 -26.50
C ALA A 143 19.76 -0.67 -25.59
N ARG A 144 20.05 -0.96 -24.30
CA ARG A 144 20.58 0.05 -23.35
C ARG A 144 21.93 0.61 -23.76
N GLU A 145 22.77 -0.23 -24.36
CA GLU A 145 24.08 0.18 -24.86
C GLU A 145 23.99 0.90 -26.22
N GLY A 146 22.87 0.77 -26.94
CA GLY A 146 22.69 1.36 -28.27
C GLY A 146 23.33 0.55 -29.41
N VAL A 147 23.75 -0.68 -29.13
CA VAL A 147 24.33 -1.61 -30.11
C VAL A 147 23.26 -2.52 -30.70
N ARG A 148 23.65 -3.40 -31.63
CA ARG A 148 22.77 -4.42 -32.19
C ARG A 148 23.02 -5.75 -31.48
N TYR A 149 22.15 -6.70 -31.76
CA TYR A 149 22.43 -8.10 -31.47
C TYR A 149 22.14 -8.93 -32.71
N ALA A 150 22.76 -10.11 -32.77
CA ALA A 150 22.50 -11.10 -33.79
C ALA A 150 22.07 -12.42 -33.15
N ARG A 151 21.29 -13.20 -33.90
CA ARG A 151 20.99 -14.58 -33.57
C ARG A 151 22.19 -15.41 -33.99
N VAL A 152 22.87 -16.06 -33.05
CA VAL A 152 24.02 -16.91 -33.39
C VAL A 152 23.60 -18.37 -33.37
N PRO A 153 23.48 -19.02 -34.55
CA PRO A 153 23.12 -20.41 -34.66
C PRO A 153 24.35 -21.30 -34.36
N ARG A 154 24.10 -22.57 -34.10
CA ARG A 154 25.11 -23.64 -34.01
C ARG A 154 24.95 -24.60 -35.19
N SER A 155 25.94 -25.46 -35.40
CA SER A 155 25.72 -26.73 -36.12
C SER A 155 24.50 -27.46 -35.52
N GLY A 156 23.60 -27.95 -36.38
CA GLY A 156 22.35 -28.59 -35.99
C GLY A 156 21.26 -27.64 -35.48
N SER A 157 21.43 -26.31 -35.58
CA SER A 157 20.31 -25.37 -35.37
C SER A 157 19.19 -25.60 -36.37
N CYS A 158 17.94 -25.47 -35.93
CA CYS A 158 16.79 -25.63 -36.81
C CYS A 158 16.76 -24.54 -37.91
N GLY A 159 16.02 -24.81 -38.97
CA GLY A 159 15.91 -23.92 -40.12
C GLY A 159 15.37 -22.53 -39.82
N PHE A 160 14.55 -22.40 -38.77
CA PHE A 160 14.08 -21.10 -38.31
C PHE A 160 15.21 -20.26 -37.68
N CYS A 161 16.11 -20.89 -36.92
CA CYS A 161 17.27 -20.21 -36.34
C CYS A 161 18.28 -19.80 -37.43
N GLN A 162 18.48 -20.63 -38.44
CA GLN A 162 19.32 -20.31 -39.60
C GLN A 162 18.76 -19.13 -40.40
N MET A 163 17.43 -19.10 -40.61
CA MET A 163 16.74 -17.97 -41.24
C MET A 163 16.95 -16.66 -40.47
N LEU A 164 16.74 -16.67 -39.15
CA LEU A 164 16.93 -15.47 -38.33
C LEU A 164 18.40 -15.05 -38.25
N ALA A 165 19.34 -16.00 -38.33
CA ALA A 165 20.77 -15.70 -38.40
C ALA A 165 21.14 -15.05 -39.73
N GLY A 166 20.59 -15.52 -40.86
CA GLY A 166 20.85 -14.96 -42.19
C GLY A 166 20.48 -13.47 -42.34
N ARG A 167 19.65 -12.92 -41.43
CA ARG A 167 19.36 -11.48 -41.39
C ARG A 167 20.51 -10.63 -40.82
N GLY A 168 21.47 -11.25 -40.12
CA GLY A 168 22.61 -10.58 -39.51
C GLY A 168 22.28 -9.71 -38.29
N ALA A 169 23.15 -8.73 -37.99
CA ALA A 169 23.06 -7.85 -36.82
C ALA A 169 22.07 -6.67 -37.01
N VAL A 170 20.88 -6.95 -37.52
CA VAL A 170 19.87 -5.92 -37.87
C VAL A 170 18.87 -5.65 -36.75
N TYR A 171 19.04 -6.27 -35.57
CA TYR A 171 18.05 -6.22 -34.51
C TYR A 171 18.30 -5.03 -33.57
N HIS A 172 17.37 -4.07 -33.63
CA HIS A 172 17.33 -2.88 -32.77
C HIS A 172 16.37 -3.06 -31.59
N SER A 173 15.35 -3.89 -31.78
CA SER A 173 14.34 -4.23 -30.78
C SER A 173 13.85 -5.66 -31.00
N LYS A 174 13.19 -6.19 -29.98
CA LYS A 174 12.52 -7.49 -29.98
C LYS A 174 11.60 -7.70 -31.21
N GLU A 175 10.89 -6.66 -31.63
CA GLU A 175 9.93 -6.68 -32.74
C GLU A 175 10.64 -6.84 -34.09
N THR A 176 11.78 -6.15 -34.28
CA THR A 176 12.60 -6.27 -35.49
C THR A 176 13.31 -7.63 -35.62
N ALA A 177 13.37 -8.41 -34.53
CA ALA A 177 13.97 -9.75 -34.47
C ALA A 177 13.03 -10.92 -34.75
N GLY A 178 11.83 -10.65 -35.26
CA GLY A 178 10.80 -11.67 -35.47
C GLY A 178 10.04 -12.04 -34.20
N GLY A 179 10.03 -11.16 -33.18
CA GLY A 179 9.28 -11.38 -31.94
C GLY A 179 9.91 -12.42 -30.99
N HIS A 180 9.12 -12.86 -30.00
CA HIS A 180 9.53 -13.79 -28.94
C HIS A 180 9.67 -15.25 -29.41
N ASP A 181 9.67 -15.53 -30.70
CA ASP A 181 9.42 -16.88 -31.23
C ASP A 181 10.68 -17.75 -31.22
N TYR A 182 11.28 -17.93 -30.03
CA TYR A 182 12.12 -19.09 -29.81
C TYR A 182 11.20 -20.31 -29.68
N HIS A 183 11.47 -21.36 -30.46
CA HIS A 183 10.74 -22.62 -30.37
C HIS A 183 11.39 -23.57 -29.35
N ASP A 184 10.71 -24.69 -29.08
CA ASP A 184 11.24 -25.74 -28.19
C ASP A 184 12.50 -26.38 -28.80
N HIS A 185 13.48 -26.74 -27.97
CA HIS A 185 14.83 -27.18 -28.40
C HIS A 185 15.66 -26.13 -29.16
N CYS A 186 15.29 -24.85 -29.11
CA CYS A 186 16.09 -23.80 -29.73
C CYS A 186 17.47 -23.67 -29.04
N ASN A 187 18.53 -23.91 -29.82
CA ASN A 187 19.94 -23.82 -29.43
C ASN A 187 20.61 -22.49 -29.85
N CYS A 188 19.86 -21.56 -30.43
CA CYS A 188 20.37 -20.24 -30.79
C CYS A 188 20.49 -19.34 -29.55
N THR A 189 21.58 -18.57 -29.52
CA THR A 189 21.86 -17.57 -28.48
C THR A 189 21.89 -16.18 -29.12
N PRO A 190 21.20 -15.17 -28.56
CA PRO A 190 21.42 -13.79 -28.98
C PRO A 190 22.82 -13.36 -28.53
N GLU A 191 23.58 -12.71 -29.40
CA GLU A 191 24.89 -12.14 -29.07
C GLU A 191 24.89 -10.64 -29.38
N ARG A 192 25.47 -9.86 -28.48
CA ARG A 192 25.75 -8.43 -28.68
C ARG A 192 26.72 -8.28 -29.86
N ILE A 193 26.43 -7.35 -30.77
CA ILE A 193 27.31 -7.00 -31.90
C ILE A 193 27.67 -5.52 -31.82
N GLY A 194 28.94 -5.23 -31.54
CA GLY A 194 29.50 -3.89 -31.45
C GLY A 194 29.50 -3.13 -32.77
N LYS A 195 29.69 -1.80 -32.71
CA LYS A 195 29.78 -0.97 -33.92
C LYS A 195 31.05 -1.33 -34.71
N GLY A 196 30.86 -1.85 -35.92
CA GLY A 196 31.96 -2.30 -36.79
C GLY A 196 32.48 -3.71 -36.46
N GLU A 197 31.85 -4.44 -35.54
CA GLU A 197 32.15 -5.84 -35.29
C GLU A 197 31.57 -6.71 -36.42
N LEU A 198 32.36 -7.68 -36.88
CA LEU A 198 31.91 -8.66 -37.87
C LEU A 198 31.09 -9.77 -37.20
N LEU A 199 30.12 -10.30 -37.94
CA LEU A 199 29.38 -11.47 -37.49
C LEU A 199 30.30 -12.69 -37.43
N PRO A 200 30.07 -13.60 -36.48
CA PRO A 200 30.87 -14.82 -36.36
C PRO A 200 30.54 -15.91 -37.39
N TYR A 201 29.67 -15.60 -38.33
CA TYR A 201 29.26 -16.47 -39.43
C TYR A 201 28.92 -15.60 -40.65
N ASP A 202 28.90 -16.25 -41.81
CA ASP A 202 28.46 -15.62 -43.04
C ASP A 202 26.93 -15.56 -43.09
N ALA A 203 26.37 -14.39 -42.76
CA ALA A 203 24.92 -14.18 -42.78
C ALA A 203 24.35 -14.23 -44.21
N GLU A 204 25.10 -13.77 -45.20
CA GLU A 204 24.65 -13.76 -46.59
C GLU A 204 24.56 -15.18 -47.13
N ALA A 205 25.55 -16.03 -46.83
CA ALA A 205 25.49 -17.46 -47.17
C ALA A 205 24.27 -18.14 -46.53
N LEU A 206 24.00 -17.90 -45.24
CA LEU A 206 22.83 -18.47 -44.55
C LEU A 206 21.50 -17.96 -45.14
N PHE A 207 21.44 -16.67 -45.52
CA PHE A 207 20.26 -16.10 -46.16
C PHE A 207 20.01 -16.73 -47.53
N ASN A 208 21.05 -16.86 -48.35
CA ASN A 208 20.97 -17.44 -49.69
C ASN A 208 20.59 -18.92 -49.63
N GLU A 209 21.15 -19.67 -48.67
CA GLU A 209 20.80 -21.06 -48.42
C GLU A 209 19.32 -21.20 -48.03
N TYR A 210 18.84 -20.39 -47.09
CA TYR A 210 17.43 -20.38 -46.69
C TYR A 210 16.52 -20.05 -47.88
N ALA A 211 16.84 -19.02 -48.67
CA ALA A 211 16.06 -18.60 -49.83
C ALA A 211 16.03 -19.68 -50.93
N ALA A 212 17.11 -20.46 -51.08
CA ALA A 212 17.17 -21.58 -52.01
C ALA A 212 16.27 -22.75 -51.56
N VAL A 213 16.38 -23.16 -50.29
CA VAL A 213 15.65 -24.31 -49.73
C VAL A 213 14.15 -24.04 -49.63
N THR A 214 13.76 -22.80 -49.35
CA THR A 214 12.36 -22.42 -49.11
C THR A 214 11.66 -21.84 -50.35
N ARG A 215 12.30 -21.87 -51.52
CA ARG A 215 11.75 -21.31 -52.75
C ARG A 215 10.37 -21.91 -53.07
N GLY A 216 9.34 -21.07 -53.12
CA GLY A 216 7.96 -21.50 -53.38
C GLY A 216 7.24 -22.14 -52.19
N LEU A 217 7.88 -22.21 -51.02
CA LEU A 217 7.31 -22.71 -49.78
C LEU A 217 7.02 -21.55 -48.82
N SER A 218 6.06 -21.74 -47.91
CA SER A 218 5.76 -20.74 -46.87
C SER A 218 5.37 -21.40 -45.55
N GLY A 219 5.35 -20.60 -44.48
CA GLY A 219 4.89 -21.03 -43.15
C GLY A 219 5.57 -22.32 -42.67
N ALA A 220 4.76 -23.30 -42.25
CA ALA A 220 5.26 -24.56 -41.70
C ALA A 220 6.02 -25.42 -42.73
N ASP A 221 5.70 -25.33 -44.02
CA ASP A 221 6.36 -26.11 -45.07
C ASP A 221 7.79 -25.63 -45.32
N ALA A 222 8.01 -24.31 -45.34
CA ALA A 222 9.34 -23.73 -45.43
C ALA A 222 10.23 -24.14 -44.24
N ILE A 223 9.66 -24.15 -43.02
CA ILE A 223 10.37 -24.58 -41.81
C ILE A 223 10.70 -26.07 -41.87
N ARG A 224 9.76 -26.93 -42.31
CA ARG A 224 9.99 -28.37 -42.45
C ARG A 224 11.10 -28.66 -43.46
N ALA A 225 11.06 -28.03 -44.64
CA ALA A 225 12.07 -28.19 -45.68
C ALA A 225 13.46 -27.80 -45.16
N MET A 226 13.57 -26.64 -44.49
CA MET A 226 14.85 -26.20 -43.93
C MET A 226 15.34 -27.09 -42.79
N ASN A 227 14.45 -27.65 -41.96
CA ASN A 227 14.85 -28.60 -40.92
C ASN A 227 15.38 -29.93 -41.50
N LEU A 228 14.80 -30.41 -42.60
CA LEU A 228 15.31 -31.59 -43.30
C LEU A 228 16.68 -31.29 -43.91
N HIS A 229 16.81 -30.16 -44.60
CA HIS A 229 18.08 -29.70 -45.18
C HIS A 229 19.17 -29.57 -44.11
N ALA A 230 18.88 -28.94 -42.96
CA ALA A 230 19.84 -28.79 -41.86
C ALA A 230 20.32 -30.15 -41.32
N LYS A 231 19.43 -31.14 -41.20
CA LYS A 231 19.79 -32.51 -40.80
C LYS A 231 20.66 -33.20 -41.85
N GLU A 232 20.38 -33.01 -43.13
CA GLU A 232 21.18 -33.57 -44.22
C GLU A 232 22.58 -32.94 -44.26
N VAL A 233 22.68 -31.62 -44.09
CA VAL A 233 23.96 -30.90 -44.02
C VAL A 233 24.76 -31.36 -42.81
N GLU A 234 24.14 -31.51 -41.65
CA GLU A 234 24.78 -32.02 -40.43
C GLU A 234 25.24 -33.48 -40.61
N ALA A 235 24.41 -34.35 -41.18
CA ALA A 235 24.77 -35.74 -41.47
C ALA A 235 25.94 -35.82 -42.46
N ARG A 236 25.96 -34.98 -43.51
CA ARG A 236 27.07 -34.88 -44.46
C ARG A 236 28.35 -34.34 -43.79
N ALA A 237 28.23 -33.37 -42.90
CA ALA A 237 29.37 -32.84 -42.15
C ALA A 237 29.94 -33.89 -41.20
N ILE A 238 29.10 -34.64 -40.47
CA ILE A 238 29.51 -35.76 -39.61
C ILE A 238 30.18 -36.86 -40.45
N ALA A 239 29.59 -37.24 -41.59
CA ALA A 239 30.18 -38.23 -42.48
C ALA A 239 31.53 -37.77 -43.07
N ARG A 240 31.67 -36.48 -43.39
CA ARG A 240 32.92 -35.88 -43.85
C ARG A 240 33.98 -35.91 -42.76
N VAL A 241 33.65 -35.47 -41.54
CA VAL A 241 34.58 -35.52 -40.39
C VAL A 241 34.97 -36.97 -40.08
N ALA A 242 34.04 -37.92 -40.14
CA ALA A 242 34.34 -39.34 -39.96
C ALA A 242 35.25 -39.91 -41.07
N ALA A 243 35.10 -39.44 -42.32
CA ALA A 243 35.97 -39.82 -43.43
C ALA A 243 37.36 -39.16 -43.34
N GLU A 244 37.43 -37.91 -42.88
CA GLU A 244 38.66 -37.17 -42.61
C GLU A 244 39.42 -37.76 -41.40
N ASP A 245 38.72 -38.21 -40.36
CA ASP A 245 39.31 -38.94 -39.22
C ASP A 245 39.79 -40.35 -39.61
N GLN A 246 39.11 -41.05 -40.51
CA GLN A 246 39.63 -42.30 -41.09
C GLN A 246 40.89 -42.09 -41.94
N ALA A 247 41.01 -40.96 -42.63
CA ALA A 247 42.22 -40.59 -43.36
C ALA A 247 43.36 -40.13 -42.43
N GLY A 248 43.03 -39.54 -41.27
CA GLY A 248 43.98 -39.10 -40.24
C GLY A 248 44.42 -40.17 -39.24
N ALA A 249 43.64 -41.26 -39.07
CA ALA A 249 43.96 -42.38 -38.19
C ALA A 249 45.27 -43.09 -38.59
N ALA A 250 45.56 -43.18 -39.90
CA ALA A 250 46.81 -43.76 -40.39
C ALA A 250 48.08 -42.96 -40.01
N ALA A 251 47.95 -41.69 -39.59
CA ALA A 251 49.07 -40.81 -39.24
C ALA A 251 49.23 -40.53 -37.73
N ARG A 252 48.23 -40.85 -36.90
CA ARG A 252 48.16 -40.46 -35.47
C ARG A 252 48.48 -41.57 -34.47
N ASP A 253 48.56 -42.84 -34.92
CA ASP A 253 48.88 -43.99 -34.06
C ASP A 253 50.29 -43.93 -33.42
N ALA A 254 51.17 -43.04 -33.88
CA ALA A 254 52.52 -42.89 -33.34
C ALA A 254 52.67 -41.92 -32.14
N SER A 255 51.66 -41.11 -31.78
CA SER A 255 51.85 -40.00 -30.81
C SER A 255 50.83 -39.93 -29.65
N ILE A 256 49.76 -40.72 -29.65
CA ILE A 256 48.62 -40.53 -28.72
C ILE A 256 48.74 -41.34 -27.42
N ALA A 257 49.65 -42.34 -27.35
CA ALA A 257 49.79 -43.19 -26.16
C ALA A 257 50.36 -42.48 -24.92
N GLU A 258 51.02 -41.33 -25.05
CA GLU A 258 51.70 -40.64 -23.94
C GLU A 258 50.89 -39.46 -23.34
N THR A 259 49.90 -38.90 -24.05
CA THR A 259 49.17 -37.68 -23.60
C THR A 259 47.83 -37.96 -22.90
N LEU A 260 47.25 -39.15 -23.05
CA LEU A 260 45.91 -39.48 -22.53
C LEU A 260 45.84 -39.69 -21.00
N SER A 261 46.96 -39.74 -20.29
CA SER A 261 46.99 -39.92 -18.83
C SER A 261 46.89 -38.63 -18.01
N ILE A 262 47.09 -37.45 -18.60
CA ILE A 262 47.17 -36.16 -17.86
C ILE A 262 45.87 -35.33 -17.98
N GLY A 263 45.06 -35.55 -19.01
CA GLY A 263 43.85 -34.74 -19.31
C GLY A 263 42.57 -35.12 -18.54
N ALA A 264 42.46 -36.36 -18.05
CA ALA A 264 41.23 -36.80 -17.36
C ALA A 264 41.13 -36.23 -15.92
N SER A 265 42.24 -36.11 -15.20
CA SER A 265 42.25 -35.60 -13.81
C SER A 265 42.10 -34.09 -13.70
N THR A 266 42.46 -33.34 -14.76
CA THR A 266 42.37 -31.89 -14.82
C THR A 266 40.97 -31.41 -15.22
N ALA A 267 40.28 -32.13 -16.12
CA ALA A 267 38.90 -31.85 -16.49
C ALA A 267 37.92 -32.06 -15.32
N ASP A 268 38.07 -33.15 -14.57
CA ASP A 268 37.23 -33.43 -13.39
C ASP A 268 37.48 -32.43 -12.25
N ALA A 269 38.73 -31.99 -12.05
CA ALA A 269 39.08 -30.97 -11.05
C ALA A 269 38.53 -29.58 -11.42
N ILE A 270 38.58 -29.21 -12.70
CA ILE A 270 38.00 -27.95 -13.20
C ILE A 270 36.48 -27.99 -13.13
N ALA A 271 35.84 -29.11 -13.48
CA ALA A 271 34.40 -29.30 -13.36
C ALA A 271 33.92 -29.24 -11.89
N ALA A 272 34.67 -29.84 -10.96
CA ALA A 272 34.38 -29.77 -9.53
C ALA A 272 34.55 -28.37 -8.94
N GLN A 273 35.58 -27.62 -9.38
CA GLN A 273 35.81 -26.25 -8.94
C GLN A 273 34.78 -25.28 -9.53
N ALA A 274 34.42 -25.45 -10.80
CA ALA A 274 33.33 -24.71 -11.44
C ALA A 274 31.99 -24.99 -10.76
N ALA A 275 31.70 -26.24 -10.39
CA ALA A 275 30.50 -26.60 -9.63
C ALA A 275 30.46 -25.96 -8.24
N LYS A 276 31.60 -25.88 -7.53
CA LYS A 276 31.70 -25.19 -6.23
C LYS A 276 31.50 -23.69 -6.33
N VAL A 277 32.10 -23.05 -7.33
CA VAL A 277 31.91 -21.61 -7.59
C VAL A 277 30.46 -21.35 -7.99
N ALA A 278 29.88 -22.18 -8.87
CA ALA A 278 28.47 -22.11 -9.25
C ALA A 278 27.54 -22.28 -8.04
N GLN A 279 27.81 -23.23 -7.14
CA GLN A 279 27.06 -23.41 -5.89
C GLN A 279 27.19 -22.22 -4.93
N ALA A 280 28.38 -21.63 -4.80
CA ALA A 280 28.60 -20.46 -3.93
C ALA A 280 27.95 -19.18 -4.49
N VAL A 281 28.01 -18.97 -5.81
CA VAL A 281 27.31 -17.89 -6.51
C VAL A 281 25.79 -18.11 -6.43
N GLN A 282 25.33 -19.35 -6.61
CA GLN A 282 23.93 -19.74 -6.42
C GLN A 282 23.46 -19.50 -4.99
N ALA A 283 24.24 -19.83 -3.96
CA ALA A 283 23.87 -19.60 -2.56
C ALA A 283 23.75 -18.11 -2.23
N ARG A 284 24.67 -17.27 -2.71
CA ARG A 284 24.61 -15.81 -2.54
C ARG A 284 23.47 -15.18 -3.34
N ALA A 285 23.24 -15.64 -4.57
CA ALA A 285 22.15 -15.19 -5.42
C ALA A 285 20.77 -15.60 -4.86
N VAL A 286 20.65 -16.82 -4.32
CA VAL A 286 19.44 -17.30 -3.65
C VAL A 286 19.19 -16.50 -2.36
N ALA A 287 20.22 -16.21 -1.56
CA ALA A 287 20.07 -15.37 -0.38
C ALA A 287 19.60 -13.95 -0.73
N LYS A 288 20.21 -13.33 -1.76
CA LYS A 288 19.84 -11.98 -2.22
C LYS A 288 18.46 -11.94 -2.87
N ALA A 289 18.15 -12.91 -3.74
CA ALA A 289 16.83 -13.01 -4.37
C ALA A 289 15.74 -13.35 -3.35
N ALA A 290 16.04 -14.15 -2.33
CA ALA A 290 15.12 -14.40 -1.21
C ALA A 290 14.87 -13.12 -0.42
N GLU A 291 15.90 -12.30 -0.17
CA GLU A 291 15.72 -11.01 0.51
C GLU A 291 14.92 -10.01 -0.32
N GLU A 292 15.24 -9.87 -1.61
CA GLU A 292 14.54 -8.99 -2.55
C GLU A 292 13.09 -9.46 -2.78
N ALA A 293 12.83 -10.77 -2.86
CA ALA A 293 11.48 -11.32 -2.93
C ALA A 293 10.69 -11.10 -1.63
N LYS A 294 11.36 -11.19 -0.47
CA LYS A 294 10.76 -10.87 0.83
C LYS A 294 10.42 -9.38 0.92
N ALA A 295 11.29 -8.51 0.41
CA ALA A 295 11.06 -7.06 0.34
C ALA A 295 9.93 -6.71 -0.64
N ALA A 296 9.89 -7.33 -1.82
CA ALA A 296 8.83 -7.13 -2.80
C ALA A 296 7.47 -7.64 -2.30
N ALA A 297 7.42 -8.83 -1.70
CA ALA A 297 6.20 -9.37 -1.09
C ALA A 297 5.75 -8.53 0.12
N ALA A 298 6.68 -7.95 0.89
CA ALA A 298 6.37 -7.02 1.96
C ALA A 298 5.79 -5.70 1.40
N ALA A 299 6.36 -5.16 0.33
CA ALA A 299 5.86 -3.96 -0.33
C ALA A 299 4.47 -4.17 -0.96
N GLU A 300 4.23 -5.31 -1.60
CA GLU A 300 2.93 -5.68 -2.18
C GLU A 300 1.86 -5.85 -1.09
N ARG A 301 2.20 -6.52 0.03
CA ARG A 301 1.32 -6.61 1.21
C ARG A 301 1.04 -5.24 1.82
N GLN A 302 2.03 -4.36 1.90
CA GLN A 302 1.85 -3.00 2.39
C GLN A 302 0.94 -2.18 1.46
N ALA A 303 1.12 -2.30 0.14
CA ALA A 303 0.27 -1.64 -0.85
C ALA A 303 -1.18 -2.14 -0.81
N ALA A 304 -1.39 -3.46 -0.74
CA ALA A 304 -2.73 -4.05 -0.58
C ALA A 304 -3.39 -3.65 0.75
N THR A 305 -2.60 -3.56 1.83
CA THR A 305 -3.08 -3.07 3.13
C THR A 305 -3.44 -1.58 3.09
N ALA A 306 -2.65 -0.76 2.38
CA ALA A 306 -2.92 0.66 2.20
C ALA A 306 -4.20 0.88 1.37
N ALA A 307 -4.35 0.19 0.24
CA ALA A 307 -5.55 0.25 -0.59
C ALA A 307 -6.80 -0.23 0.19
N GLY A 308 -6.70 -1.31 0.97
CA GLY A 308 -7.79 -1.77 1.84
C GLY A 308 -8.15 -0.77 2.94
N LYS A 309 -7.17 -0.05 3.50
CA LYS A 309 -7.39 1.04 4.48
C LYS A 309 -8.10 2.23 3.85
N GLU A 310 -7.72 2.62 2.64
CA GLU A 310 -8.35 3.72 1.91
C GLU A 310 -9.81 3.40 1.58
N ARG A 311 -10.08 2.23 0.99
CA ARG A 311 -11.44 1.75 0.72
C ARG A 311 -12.29 1.67 1.98
N SER A 312 -11.72 1.19 3.10
CA SER A 312 -12.39 1.20 4.41
C SER A 312 -12.69 2.62 4.92
N ALA A 313 -11.83 3.60 4.64
CA ALA A 313 -12.03 4.98 5.06
C ALA A 313 -13.15 5.66 4.26
N GLU A 314 -13.34 5.29 3.00
CA GLU A 314 -14.47 5.74 2.17
C GLU A 314 -15.79 5.16 2.66
N LEU A 315 -15.85 3.85 2.95
CA LEU A 315 -17.07 3.19 3.48
C LEU A 315 -17.58 3.83 4.78
N ARG A 316 -16.68 4.38 5.61
CA ARG A 316 -17.06 5.10 6.84
C ARG A 316 -17.79 6.42 6.60
N LYS A 317 -17.64 7.01 5.42
CA LYS A 317 -18.27 8.29 5.06
C LYS A 317 -19.68 8.10 4.49
N LEU A 318 -20.03 6.89 4.08
CA LEU A 318 -21.33 6.57 3.49
C LEU A 318 -22.44 6.58 4.54
N ALA A 319 -23.63 7.05 4.16
CA ALA A 319 -24.84 6.81 4.93
C ALA A 319 -25.19 5.32 4.97
N ASP A 320 -26.09 4.90 5.85
CA ASP A 320 -26.51 3.49 5.93
C ASP A 320 -27.10 3.00 4.59
N ASP A 321 -27.99 3.79 3.98
CA ASP A 321 -28.61 3.49 2.68
C ASP A 321 -27.57 3.36 1.55
N ASP A 322 -26.55 4.22 1.53
CA ASP A 322 -25.48 4.17 0.52
C ASP A 322 -24.55 2.97 0.74
N LEU A 323 -24.35 2.55 1.99
CA LEU A 323 -23.56 1.38 2.33
C LEU A 323 -24.29 0.09 1.91
N ASP A 324 -25.61 0.02 2.09
CA ASP A 324 -26.47 -1.07 1.62
C ASP A 324 -26.45 -1.18 0.09
N ALA A 325 -26.55 -0.04 -0.60
CA ALA A 325 -26.44 0.01 -2.06
C ALA A 325 -25.05 -0.47 -2.54
N THR A 326 -24.00 -0.07 -1.84
CA THR A 326 -22.62 -0.51 -2.13
C THR A 326 -22.43 -2.01 -1.89
N LEU A 327 -23.05 -2.56 -0.85
CA LEU A 327 -23.02 -4.00 -0.57
C LEU A 327 -23.72 -4.80 -1.67
N SER A 328 -24.90 -4.32 -2.10
CA SER A 328 -25.67 -4.94 -3.18
C SER A 328 -24.86 -4.99 -4.47
N ALA A 329 -24.25 -3.86 -4.85
CA ALA A 329 -23.35 -3.80 -6.02
C ALA A 329 -22.12 -4.71 -5.88
N ALA A 330 -21.56 -4.85 -4.68
CA ALA A 330 -20.43 -5.74 -4.43
C ALA A 330 -20.78 -7.22 -4.60
N TYR A 331 -21.98 -7.64 -4.19
CA TYR A 331 -22.49 -8.99 -4.46
C TYR A 331 -22.74 -9.24 -5.94
N GLU A 332 -23.32 -8.29 -6.66
CA GLU A 332 -23.53 -8.39 -8.11
C GLU A 332 -22.22 -8.52 -8.89
N ALA A 333 -21.17 -7.84 -8.41
CA ALA A 333 -19.84 -7.88 -9.01
C ALA A 333 -18.95 -9.04 -8.53
N ASP A 334 -19.42 -9.89 -7.60
CA ASP A 334 -18.64 -10.94 -6.93
C ASP A 334 -17.32 -10.42 -6.32
N ASP A 335 -17.32 -9.18 -5.80
CA ASP A 335 -16.16 -8.56 -5.16
C ASP A 335 -16.08 -8.97 -3.68
N GLU A 336 -15.54 -10.17 -3.43
CA GLU A 336 -15.35 -10.71 -2.07
C GLU A 336 -14.62 -9.76 -1.11
N ILE A 337 -13.69 -8.94 -1.63
CA ILE A 337 -12.91 -8.02 -0.81
C ILE A 337 -13.80 -6.87 -0.36
N ALA A 338 -14.59 -6.29 -1.26
CA ALA A 338 -15.55 -5.24 -0.92
C ALA A 338 -16.57 -5.74 0.11
N ILE A 339 -17.15 -6.93 -0.11
CA ILE A 339 -18.13 -7.55 0.80
C ILE A 339 -17.56 -7.63 2.23
N LYS A 340 -16.36 -8.21 2.40
CA LYS A 340 -15.71 -8.35 3.72
C LYS A 340 -15.41 -7.01 4.39
N LEU A 341 -15.03 -5.99 3.62
CA LEU A 341 -14.76 -4.65 4.15
C LEU A 341 -16.04 -3.97 4.62
N ILE A 342 -17.14 -4.15 3.88
CA ILE A 342 -18.45 -3.59 4.19
C ILE A 342 -19.06 -4.30 5.41
N GLU A 343 -19.04 -5.63 5.48
CA GLU A 343 -19.46 -6.41 6.66
C GLU A 343 -18.75 -5.94 7.94
N ARG A 344 -17.43 -5.73 7.85
CA ARG A 344 -16.63 -5.20 8.96
C ARG A 344 -17.06 -3.80 9.39
N GLU A 345 -17.51 -2.97 8.45
CA GLU A 345 -18.03 -1.64 8.75
C GLU A 345 -19.39 -1.71 9.45
N TYR A 346 -20.30 -2.62 9.06
CA TYR A 346 -21.54 -2.88 9.81
C TYR A 346 -21.26 -3.30 11.25
N THR A 347 -20.39 -4.30 11.45
CA THR A 347 -19.99 -4.74 12.80
C THR A 347 -19.41 -3.59 13.62
N ARG A 348 -18.65 -2.70 13.00
CA ARG A 348 -18.10 -1.51 13.69
C ARG A 348 -19.21 -0.54 14.10
N ARG A 349 -20.18 -0.26 13.22
CA ARG A 349 -21.32 0.64 13.49
C ARG A 349 -22.18 0.09 14.62
N GLU A 350 -22.53 -1.20 14.57
CA GLU A 350 -23.29 -1.89 15.61
C GLU A 350 -22.59 -1.85 16.97
N LYS A 351 -21.28 -2.15 16.99
CA LYS A 351 -20.49 -2.08 18.21
C LYS A 351 -20.44 -0.65 18.76
N ALA A 352 -20.22 0.35 17.90
CA ALA A 352 -20.18 1.75 18.31
C ALA A 352 -21.51 2.20 18.91
N GLU A 353 -22.64 1.76 18.36
CA GLU A 353 -23.96 2.08 18.91
C GLU A 353 -24.18 1.39 20.26
N THR A 354 -23.81 0.11 20.37
CA THR A 354 -23.85 -0.62 21.63
C THR A 354 -22.99 0.05 22.71
N ASP A 355 -21.79 0.51 22.35
CA ASP A 355 -20.88 1.21 23.26
C ASP A 355 -21.44 2.56 23.71
N LYS A 356 -22.14 3.30 22.83
CA LYS A 356 -22.86 4.54 23.19
C LYS A 356 -23.99 4.26 24.17
N ILE A 357 -24.80 3.23 23.93
CA ILE A 357 -25.90 2.82 24.83
C ILE A 357 -25.33 2.51 26.21
N ARG A 358 -24.32 1.62 26.27
CA ARG A 358 -23.65 1.26 27.52
C ARG A 358 -23.01 2.47 28.22
N ALA A 359 -22.43 3.40 27.47
CA ALA A 359 -21.86 4.63 28.05
C ALA A 359 -22.95 5.54 28.64
N ARG A 360 -24.11 5.64 27.97
CA ARG A 360 -25.28 6.39 28.48
C ARG A 360 -25.83 5.75 29.75
N GLU A 361 -25.96 4.43 29.78
CA GLU A 361 -26.37 3.66 30.96
C GLU A 361 -25.40 3.85 32.13
N ARG A 362 -24.08 3.73 31.90
CA ARG A 362 -23.07 3.98 32.93
C ARG A 362 -23.15 5.40 33.51
N ARG A 363 -23.34 6.41 32.66
CA ARG A 363 -23.52 7.80 33.10
C ARG A 363 -24.80 7.98 33.90
N ALA A 364 -25.89 7.32 33.51
CA ALA A 364 -27.15 7.34 34.25
C ALA A 364 -26.99 6.70 35.63
N MET A 365 -26.40 5.50 35.72
CA MET A 365 -26.12 4.83 36.98
C MET A 365 -25.20 5.63 37.89
N ALA A 366 -24.15 6.27 37.34
CA ALA A 366 -23.26 7.11 38.12
C ALA A 366 -23.99 8.33 38.70
N LYS A 367 -24.86 8.98 37.92
CA LYS A 367 -25.67 10.11 38.36
C LYS A 367 -26.71 9.68 39.42
N GLU A 368 -27.29 8.51 39.27
CA GLU A 368 -28.21 7.94 40.26
C GLU A 368 -27.51 7.64 41.59
N ALA A 369 -26.31 7.03 41.54
CA ALA A 369 -25.49 6.78 42.72
C ALA A 369 -25.02 8.09 43.39
N GLU A 370 -24.66 9.12 42.61
CA GLU A 370 -24.33 10.46 43.10
C GLU A 370 -25.52 11.06 43.87
N GLN A 371 -26.72 11.02 43.29
CA GLN A 371 -27.93 11.54 43.92
C GLN A 371 -28.30 10.76 45.19
N GLU A 372 -28.18 9.44 45.16
CA GLU A 372 -28.44 8.59 46.33
C GLU A 372 -27.46 8.91 47.47
N ARG A 373 -26.19 9.16 47.16
CA ARG A 373 -25.20 9.58 48.16
C ARG A 373 -25.54 10.95 48.78
N ILE A 374 -25.97 11.91 47.96
CA ILE A 374 -26.45 13.21 48.44
C ILE A 374 -27.66 13.02 49.37
N ASN A 375 -28.64 12.21 48.97
CA ASN A 375 -29.83 11.95 49.78
C ASN A 375 -29.49 11.31 51.13
N GLN A 376 -28.51 10.41 51.17
CA GLN A 376 -28.03 9.79 52.42
C GLN A 376 -27.39 10.82 53.36
N LEU A 377 -26.51 11.70 52.86
CA LEU A 377 -25.91 12.75 53.68
C LEU A 377 -26.96 13.70 54.26
N ILE A 378 -27.99 14.04 53.47
CA ILE A 378 -29.13 14.84 53.94
C ILE A 378 -29.91 14.10 55.03
N ALA A 379 -30.17 12.80 54.85
CA ALA A 379 -30.83 11.97 55.86
C ALA A 379 -30.02 11.85 57.16
N ASP A 380 -28.68 11.88 57.06
CA ASP A 380 -27.75 11.92 58.18
C ASP A 380 -27.68 13.30 58.87
N GLY A 381 -28.43 14.29 58.37
CA GLY A 381 -28.58 15.62 58.96
C GLY A 381 -27.67 16.71 58.39
N MET A 382 -26.97 16.44 57.28
CA MET A 382 -26.19 17.46 56.57
C MET A 382 -27.10 18.42 55.79
N ASP A 383 -26.75 19.70 55.72
CA ASP A 383 -27.45 20.66 54.86
C ASP A 383 -27.36 20.25 53.38
N GLY A 384 -28.41 20.52 52.62
CA GLY A 384 -28.51 20.08 51.23
C GLY A 384 -27.38 20.63 50.33
N TYR A 385 -26.96 21.88 50.53
CA TYR A 385 -25.87 22.46 49.75
C TYR A 385 -24.51 21.86 50.11
N ASP A 386 -24.29 21.61 51.40
CA ASP A 386 -23.06 20.98 51.91
C ASP A 386 -22.94 19.54 51.40
N ALA A 387 -24.06 18.78 51.37
CA ALA A 387 -24.10 17.43 50.83
C ALA A 387 -23.78 17.37 49.33
N VAL A 388 -24.30 18.32 48.54
CA VAL A 388 -23.95 18.43 47.11
C VAL A 388 -22.48 18.82 46.93
N GLU A 389 -21.95 19.74 47.73
CA GLU A 389 -20.55 20.16 47.66
C GLU A 389 -19.60 19.01 48.00
N GLU A 390 -19.89 18.22 49.03
CA GLU A 390 -19.11 17.05 49.44
C GLU A 390 -19.05 15.98 48.34
N VAL A 391 -20.17 15.71 47.67
CA VAL A 391 -20.26 14.62 46.67
C VAL A 391 -19.75 15.06 45.30
N THR A 392 -20.04 16.29 44.89
CA THR A 392 -19.84 16.77 43.51
C THR A 392 -18.69 17.77 43.36
N GLY A 393 -18.23 18.37 44.46
CA GLY A 393 -17.27 19.46 44.47
C GLY A 393 -17.81 20.80 43.94
N ILE A 394 -19.12 20.91 43.72
CA ILE A 394 -19.74 22.17 43.28
C ILE A 394 -19.97 23.05 44.50
N THR A 395 -19.26 24.17 44.57
CA THR A 395 -19.37 25.14 45.68
C THR A 395 -20.78 25.72 45.82
N PHE A 396 -21.17 26.07 47.05
CA PHE A 396 -22.42 26.77 47.35
C PHE A 396 -22.75 27.90 46.35
N GLU A 397 -21.82 28.82 46.12
CA GLU A 397 -22.03 29.97 45.21
C GLU A 397 -22.44 29.50 43.80
N ARG A 398 -21.79 28.44 43.30
CA ARG A 398 -22.05 27.90 41.96
C ARG A 398 -23.36 27.15 41.90
N GLN A 399 -23.75 26.46 42.98
CA GLN A 399 -25.09 25.88 43.12
C GLN A 399 -26.15 26.99 43.06
N ARG A 400 -25.96 28.05 43.84
CA ARG A 400 -26.89 29.19 43.92
C ARG A 400 -27.05 29.94 42.60
N MET A 401 -25.95 30.15 41.87
CA MET A 401 -26.02 30.73 40.51
C MET A 401 -26.86 29.87 39.56
N ARG A 402 -26.75 28.54 39.63
CA ARG A 402 -27.53 27.62 38.78
C ARG A 402 -29.01 27.64 39.13
N GLU A 403 -29.34 27.70 40.41
CA GLU A 403 -30.72 27.83 40.88
C GLU A 403 -31.37 29.10 40.38
N ILE A 404 -30.70 30.25 40.50
CA ILE A 404 -31.23 31.54 40.03
C ILE A 404 -31.51 31.52 38.53
N VAL A 405 -30.63 30.87 37.75
CA VAL A 405 -30.84 30.66 36.32
C VAL A 405 -32.00 29.70 36.06
N ALA A 406 -32.15 28.64 36.85
CA ALA A 406 -33.24 27.68 36.73
C ALA A 406 -34.61 28.30 37.09
N GLU A 407 -34.67 29.11 38.15
CA GLU A 407 -35.82 29.92 38.53
C GLU A 407 -36.24 30.84 37.38
N ALA A 408 -35.31 31.64 36.84
CA ALA A 408 -35.60 32.56 35.74
C ALA A 408 -36.19 31.83 34.53
N ARG A 409 -35.65 30.65 34.20
CA ARG A 409 -36.18 29.79 33.13
C ARG A 409 -37.59 29.27 33.42
N ALA A 410 -37.89 28.93 34.68
CA ALA A 410 -39.24 28.51 35.08
C ALA A 410 -40.28 29.63 34.88
N TYR A 411 -39.86 30.90 35.00
CA TYR A 411 -40.68 32.08 34.71
C TYR A 411 -40.63 32.54 33.25
N GLY A 412 -40.09 31.72 32.33
CA GLY A 412 -40.12 31.96 30.88
C GLY A 412 -38.88 32.68 30.31
N ASP A 413 -37.89 33.02 31.13
CA ASP A 413 -36.66 33.67 30.68
C ASP A 413 -35.64 32.62 30.18
N THR A 414 -35.77 32.23 28.91
CA THR A 414 -34.90 31.23 28.29
C THR A 414 -33.71 31.89 27.57
N GLY A 415 -32.48 31.52 27.98
CA GLY A 415 -31.25 31.91 27.29
C GLY A 415 -30.39 32.98 27.97
N ARG A 416 -30.85 33.60 29.06
CA ARG A 416 -30.03 34.55 29.83
C ARG A 416 -29.05 33.84 30.76
N THR A 417 -27.88 34.45 30.91
CA THR A 417 -26.84 34.04 31.86
C THR A 417 -27.15 34.58 33.26
N PHE A 418 -26.50 34.02 34.28
CA PHE A 418 -26.62 34.51 35.66
C PHE A 418 -26.34 36.01 35.78
N ASP A 419 -25.29 36.53 35.12
CA ASP A 419 -24.93 37.96 35.21
C ASP A 419 -26.02 38.86 34.61
N GLN A 420 -26.66 38.45 33.51
CA GLN A 420 -27.76 39.19 32.89
C GLN A 420 -28.99 39.21 33.80
N ILE A 421 -29.32 38.07 34.42
CA ILE A 421 -30.43 37.97 35.38
C ILE A 421 -30.13 38.82 36.63
N ALA A 422 -28.89 38.76 37.14
CA ALA A 422 -28.46 39.56 38.28
C ALA A 422 -28.56 41.06 37.98
N ARG A 423 -28.14 41.51 36.78
CA ARG A 423 -28.25 42.92 36.36
C ARG A 423 -29.69 43.40 36.27
N GLU A 424 -30.59 42.57 35.74
CA GLU A 424 -32.01 42.92 35.68
C GLU A 424 -32.61 43.02 37.08
N ARG A 425 -32.39 42.01 37.94
CA ARG A 425 -32.83 42.05 39.34
C ARG A 425 -32.25 43.26 40.09
N TYR A 426 -30.99 43.62 39.82
CA TYR A 426 -30.35 44.81 40.39
C TYR A 426 -31.01 46.11 39.93
N ARG A 427 -31.38 46.24 38.65
CA ARG A 427 -32.14 47.41 38.17
C ARG A 427 -33.48 47.56 38.88
N THR A 428 -34.19 46.46 39.09
CA THR A 428 -35.46 46.47 39.84
C THR A 428 -35.23 46.89 41.29
N GLN A 429 -34.20 46.37 41.96
CA GLN A 429 -33.84 46.75 43.32
C GLN A 429 -33.51 48.25 43.41
N VAL A 430 -32.68 48.75 42.49
CA VAL A 430 -32.32 50.17 42.41
C VAL A 430 -33.55 51.05 42.23
N ALA A 431 -34.48 50.66 41.35
CA ALA A 431 -35.72 51.41 41.13
C ALA A 431 -36.61 51.45 42.39
N GLN A 432 -36.67 50.37 43.17
CA GLN A 432 -37.40 50.33 44.44
C GLN A 432 -36.74 51.23 45.48
N THR A 433 -35.41 51.12 45.64
CA THR A 433 -34.64 51.96 46.57
C THR A 433 -34.72 53.44 46.19
N TYR A 434 -34.81 53.77 44.90
CA TYR A 434 -35.04 55.13 44.43
C TYR A 434 -36.39 55.67 44.93
N VAL A 435 -37.48 54.92 44.74
CA VAL A 435 -38.83 55.33 45.19
C VAL A 435 -38.89 55.49 46.72
N GLU A 436 -38.30 54.53 47.46
CA GLU A 436 -38.21 54.63 48.93
C GLU A 436 -37.43 55.87 49.37
N ALA A 437 -36.34 56.19 48.68
CA ALA A 437 -35.56 57.38 48.95
C ALA A 437 -36.34 58.66 48.64
N GLU A 438 -37.11 58.71 47.54
CA GLU A 438 -37.99 59.84 47.24
C GLU A 438 -39.02 60.05 48.35
N ASP A 439 -39.67 58.97 48.80
CA ASP A 439 -40.69 59.02 49.86
C ASP A 439 -40.09 59.50 51.20
N VAL A 440 -38.95 58.94 51.61
CA VAL A 440 -38.30 59.30 52.89
C VAL A 440 -37.74 60.72 52.85
N THR A 441 -37.16 61.13 51.72
CA THR A 441 -36.54 62.46 51.58
C THR A 441 -37.53 63.55 51.15
N ASN A 442 -38.82 63.20 50.95
CA ASN A 442 -39.82 64.09 50.36
C ASN A 442 -39.36 64.68 49.00
N GLY A 443 -38.73 63.85 48.17
CA GLY A 443 -38.18 64.21 46.86
C GLY A 443 -36.86 64.98 46.90
N ARG A 444 -36.24 65.16 48.06
CA ARG A 444 -34.95 65.87 48.19
C ARG A 444 -33.77 64.92 48.01
N LEU A 445 -33.57 64.42 46.80
CA LEU A 445 -32.46 63.52 46.47
C LEU A 445 -31.13 64.27 46.24
N LEU A 446 -31.21 65.46 45.65
CA LEU A 446 -30.05 66.26 45.27
C LEU A 446 -29.75 67.38 46.26
N ASN A 447 -28.47 67.72 46.41
CA ASN A 447 -28.09 68.95 47.10
C ASN A 447 -28.44 70.20 46.25
N ALA A 448 -28.33 71.40 46.85
CA ALA A 448 -28.73 72.63 46.18
C ALA A 448 -28.00 72.93 44.85
N GLU A 449 -26.76 72.46 44.67
CA GLU A 449 -26.05 72.58 43.38
C GLU A 449 -26.55 71.55 42.37
N GLY A 450 -26.78 70.31 42.81
CA GLY A 450 -27.36 69.25 41.99
C GLY A 450 -28.75 69.60 41.49
N GLN A 451 -29.63 70.13 42.35
CA GLN A 451 -30.98 70.52 41.98
C GLN A 451 -30.99 71.55 40.84
N ARG A 452 -30.13 72.57 40.91
CA ARG A 452 -30.00 73.57 39.83
C ARG A 452 -29.60 72.96 38.49
N ARG A 453 -28.91 71.82 38.50
CA ARG A 453 -28.53 71.09 37.29
C ARG A 453 -29.64 70.18 36.80
N ALA A 454 -30.39 69.54 37.71
CA ALA A 454 -31.57 68.76 37.37
C ALA A 454 -32.67 69.63 36.72
N ASP A 455 -32.80 70.89 37.15
CA ASP A 455 -33.77 71.84 36.58
C ASP A 455 -33.41 72.30 35.14
N LEU A 456 -32.20 71.99 34.64
CA LEU A 456 -31.83 72.29 33.25
C LEU A 456 -32.57 71.34 32.28
N PRO A 457 -32.84 71.76 31.03
CA PRO A 457 -33.40 70.86 30.01
C PRO A 457 -32.54 69.60 29.82
N PRO A 458 -33.12 68.41 29.59
CA PRO A 458 -32.38 67.14 29.46
C PRO A 458 -31.31 67.14 28.37
N GLU A 459 -31.49 67.93 27.31
CA GLU A 459 -30.52 68.13 26.24
C GLU A 459 -29.28 68.94 26.65
N ASN A 460 -29.31 69.57 27.83
CA ASN A 460 -28.19 70.35 28.33
C ASN A 460 -27.05 69.42 28.78
N PRO A 461 -25.80 69.61 28.31
CA PRO A 461 -24.67 68.80 28.73
C PRO A 461 -24.37 68.83 30.24
N LEU A 462 -24.92 69.81 30.96
CA LEU A 462 -24.80 69.95 32.41
C LEU A 462 -26.03 69.44 33.17
N HIS A 463 -27.08 68.98 32.47
CA HIS A 463 -28.24 68.36 33.10
C HIS A 463 -27.81 67.14 33.93
N LEU A 464 -28.40 67.02 35.11
CA LEU A 464 -28.11 65.95 36.05
C LEU A 464 -29.38 65.17 36.34
N ASP A 465 -29.34 63.88 36.04
CA ASP A 465 -30.38 62.92 36.39
C ASP A 465 -30.10 62.35 37.80
N ASP A 466 -31.06 62.49 38.71
CA ASP A 466 -30.98 62.02 40.08
C ASP A 466 -31.04 60.48 40.19
N ALA A 467 -31.64 59.79 39.21
CA ALA A 467 -31.56 58.33 39.11
C ALA A 467 -30.09 57.85 38.99
N GLY A 468 -29.22 58.70 38.44
CA GLY A 468 -27.77 58.48 38.38
C GLY A 468 -27.07 58.45 39.74
N LEU A 469 -27.71 58.86 40.83
CA LEU A 469 -27.16 58.77 42.20
C LEU A 469 -27.13 57.32 42.71
N PHE A 470 -28.10 56.52 42.29
CA PHE A 470 -28.29 55.13 42.74
C PHE A 470 -27.53 54.13 41.88
N THR A 471 -26.97 54.60 40.75
CA THR A 471 -26.14 53.81 39.85
C THR A 471 -24.78 54.51 39.65
N GLY A 472 -23.79 53.85 39.03
CA GLY A 472 -22.51 54.51 38.70
C GLY A 472 -21.54 54.73 39.87
N PRO A 473 -20.54 55.62 39.76
CA PRO A 473 -19.44 55.76 40.73
C PRO A 473 -19.84 56.40 42.06
N ALA A 474 -19.24 55.96 43.18
CA ALA A 474 -19.51 56.52 44.52
C ALA A 474 -19.23 58.03 44.60
N ALA A 475 -18.15 58.50 43.98
CA ALA A 475 -17.79 59.92 43.95
C ALA A 475 -18.87 60.82 43.31
N PHE A 476 -19.67 60.29 42.38
CA PHE A 476 -20.79 61.03 41.78
C PHE A 476 -21.92 61.21 42.80
N ALA A 477 -22.31 60.13 43.46
CA ALA A 477 -23.31 60.16 44.53
C ALA A 477 -22.86 61.03 45.71
N GLU A 478 -21.61 60.90 46.17
CA GLU A 478 -21.04 61.72 47.23
C GLU A 478 -21.06 63.21 46.87
N ARG A 479 -20.80 63.58 45.61
CA ARG A 479 -20.80 64.98 45.21
C ARG A 479 -22.20 65.60 45.18
N TRP A 480 -23.20 64.85 44.75
CA TRP A 480 -24.50 65.40 44.35
C TRP A 480 -25.66 65.05 45.28
N ALA A 481 -25.54 64.00 46.10
CA ALA A 481 -26.56 63.62 47.07
C ALA A 481 -26.81 64.73 48.12
N SER A 482 -28.08 64.89 48.50
CA SER A 482 -28.49 65.71 49.64
C SER A 482 -28.02 65.11 50.97
N SER A 483 -28.14 65.88 52.06
CA SER A 483 -27.96 65.36 53.42
C SER A 483 -28.97 64.26 53.74
N GLU A 484 -30.22 64.47 53.36
CA GLU A 484 -31.34 63.57 53.61
C GLU A 484 -31.16 62.23 52.89
N LEU A 485 -30.67 62.23 51.65
CA LEU A 485 -30.39 61.00 50.90
C LEU A 485 -29.21 60.22 51.49
N ARG A 486 -28.18 60.91 52.00
CA ARG A 486 -27.07 60.24 52.68
C ARG A 486 -27.52 59.60 53.99
N GLU A 487 -28.34 60.28 54.78
CA GLU A 487 -28.94 59.71 55.99
C GLU A 487 -29.80 58.49 55.67
N PHE A 488 -30.58 58.54 54.59
CA PHE A 488 -31.33 57.37 54.09
C PHE A 488 -30.39 56.21 53.75
N TRP A 489 -29.34 56.44 52.95
CA TRP A 489 -28.37 55.39 52.63
C TRP A 489 -27.72 54.81 53.89
N ASP A 490 -27.29 55.65 54.83
CA ASP A 490 -26.72 55.19 56.10
C ASP A 490 -27.71 54.32 56.88
N SER A 491 -29.01 54.66 56.87
CA SER A 491 -30.06 53.89 57.53
C SER A 491 -30.29 52.48 56.96
N ILE A 492 -30.04 52.30 55.65
CA ILE A 492 -30.19 51.00 54.97
C ILE A 492 -28.86 50.23 54.87
N GLY A 493 -27.79 50.76 55.48
CA GLY A 493 -26.47 50.12 55.52
C GLY A 493 -25.51 50.53 54.38
N GLY A 494 -25.85 51.58 53.64
CA GLY A 494 -25.02 52.18 52.59
C GLY A 494 -25.69 52.16 51.20
N ARG A 495 -24.92 52.60 50.20
CA ARG A 495 -25.34 52.55 48.78
C ARG A 495 -24.91 51.23 48.14
N ASP A 496 -25.84 50.35 47.86
CA ASP A 496 -25.57 49.04 47.26
C ASP A 496 -25.02 49.13 45.83
N THR A 497 -23.82 48.58 45.61
CA THR A 497 -23.28 48.42 44.25
C THR A 497 -23.77 47.13 43.59
N PHE A 498 -23.62 47.03 42.28
CA PHE A 498 -23.94 45.79 41.55
C PHE A 498 -23.11 44.60 42.06
N GLU A 499 -21.84 44.80 42.41
CA GLU A 499 -20.98 43.71 42.90
C GLU A 499 -21.40 43.28 44.31
N ASP A 500 -21.78 44.22 45.19
CA ASP A 500 -22.31 43.89 46.52
C ASP A 500 -23.63 43.13 46.42
N PHE A 501 -24.54 43.60 45.56
CA PHE A 501 -25.80 42.91 45.27
C PHE A 501 -25.57 41.51 44.71
N LYS A 502 -24.62 41.36 43.78
CA LYS A 502 -24.28 40.07 43.16
C LYS A 502 -23.63 39.12 44.16
N ALA A 503 -22.79 39.62 45.07
CA ALA A 503 -22.20 38.85 46.16
C ALA A 503 -23.27 38.40 47.16
N ASP A 504 -24.18 39.29 47.56
CA ASP A 504 -25.30 38.96 48.44
C ASP A 504 -26.18 37.87 47.83
N LEU A 505 -26.49 37.99 46.53
CA LEU A 505 -27.32 37.06 45.76
C LEU A 505 -26.84 35.60 45.79
N VAL A 506 -25.52 35.38 45.92
CA VAL A 506 -24.89 34.06 45.97
C VAL A 506 -24.32 33.71 47.35
N SER A 507 -24.52 34.58 48.34
CA SER A 507 -24.10 34.36 49.72
C SER A 507 -25.09 33.49 50.50
N ARG A 508 -24.61 32.78 51.53
CA ARG A 508 -25.47 32.02 52.46
C ARG A 508 -26.44 32.92 53.22
N THR A 509 -26.05 34.17 53.48
CA THR A 509 -26.85 35.16 54.19
C THR A 509 -27.95 35.80 53.32
N GLY A 510 -27.70 36.00 52.02
CA GLY A 510 -28.67 36.56 51.08
C GLY A 510 -29.82 35.60 50.75
N ALA A 511 -29.59 34.27 50.83
CA ALA A 511 -30.67 33.27 50.77
C ALA A 511 -31.71 33.48 51.89
N ASN A 512 -31.26 33.73 53.13
CA ASN A 512 -32.12 33.99 54.30
C ASN A 512 -32.78 35.38 54.30
N ARG A 513 -32.37 36.30 53.43
CA ARG A 513 -32.95 37.65 53.31
C ARG A 513 -34.17 37.63 52.36
N ARG A 514 -34.18 36.75 51.36
CA ARG A 514 -35.30 36.58 50.40
C ARG A 514 -36.44 35.68 50.88
N GLU A 515 -36.18 34.64 51.67
CA GLU A 515 -37.28 33.91 52.34
C GLU A 515 -38.14 34.85 53.22
N ARG A 516 -37.58 35.98 53.65
CA ARG A 516 -38.31 37.05 54.36
C ARG A 516 -39.03 38.05 53.46
N GLN A 517 -38.65 38.19 52.19
CA GLN A 517 -39.33 39.09 51.24
C GLN A 517 -40.49 38.39 50.50
N ASP A 518 -40.45 37.07 50.31
CA ASP A 518 -41.60 36.31 49.80
C ASP A 518 -42.76 36.22 50.82
N LEU A 519 -42.53 36.61 52.08
CA LEU A 519 -43.58 36.85 53.08
C LEU A 519 -44.33 38.19 52.88
N TYR A 520 -43.90 39.03 51.93
CA TYR A 520 -44.52 40.31 51.57
C TYR A 520 -44.93 40.40 50.10
N ARG A 521 -45.21 39.25 49.47
CA ARG A 521 -46.15 39.15 48.35
C ARG A 521 -47.49 38.64 48.87
#